data_AF-A0A1Y2C3G9-F1
#
_entry.id   AF-A0A1Y2C3G9-F1
#
_cell.length_a   1.000
_cell.length_b   1.000
_cell.length_c   1.000
_cell.angle_alpha   90.00
_cell.angle_beta   90.00
_cell.angle_gamma   90.00
#
_symmetry.space_group_name_H-M   'P 1'
#
loop_
_entity.id
_entity.type
_entity.pdbx_description
1 polymer ?
#
loop_
_entity_poly.entity_id
_entity_poly.type
_entity_poly.pdbx_seq_one_letter_code
_entity_poly.pdbx_strand_id
1 'polypeptide(L)'
;MKTINIVNSKFINNSGSRGPVLNILNYSENYIINFNDTYFENNHANYYGGVVYSHRYFYPEDYIPQYNDYYFNNCVFINNTAKKGDISFSYEKRHEPIFSNIKELRKIKGAFVTNPSYIELTPDSKKSVTLYSGEKIPFEIKFKIFDEYNNIINEEAFETIDDMMLFDLELNDTANGKILGSPVYNCYVGYCTIPQIKILGKAGSYKLYYKLKTFGNYEPFKNSFGEIDINIKYCSNSSYLYQDIEKAGFKSCYLPQCETSCNKGRCVNMNVCDCSSTPYKGLYCNEYYIEEKSTAFMVFLKIISIILTIITIAFIIGIIKNRNDQKIKAASYNFLILILVGIIFNNIYLWILSMKETTILTCTYEYLFNYLGFSLVFGSIFVKTLRIFIIFEKINNSILVRNNIMYLIVLTILLYHVITVIFWIIFDNITVAKRYTVKEREYKQCTYPIWKKINTLFNLSLLLVDVSFSYANRHVKKNFKEHLTIPVYVYIVLTILMEFIDVDYEETQYVFDSFMMIINTSVILFFIFIRRYYKILLFNKTNANHIPLFISSNDLLRENKRVHY
;
A
#
# COMPACT_ATOMS: atom_id res chain seq x y z
N MET A 1 2.09 83.55 29.73
CA MET A 1 0.84 82.78 29.55
C MET A 1 -0.33 83.73 29.32
N LYS A 2 -1.08 83.53 28.24
CA LYS A 2 -2.38 84.15 27.99
C LYS A 2 -3.46 83.21 28.49
N THR A 3 -4.37 83.71 29.31
CA THR A 3 -5.49 82.92 29.81
C THR A 3 -6.73 83.16 28.96
N ILE A 4 -7.34 82.10 28.46
CA ILE A 4 -8.61 82.09 27.74
C ILE A 4 -9.66 81.52 28.68
N ASN A 5 -10.62 82.35 29.09
CA ASN A 5 -11.74 81.93 29.94
C ASN A 5 -13.01 81.83 29.10
N ILE A 6 -13.60 80.65 29.08
CA ILE A 6 -14.88 80.33 28.45
C ILE A 6 -15.86 80.07 29.60
N VAL A 7 -16.84 80.96 29.79
CA VAL A 7 -17.73 80.96 30.97
C VAL A 7 -19.18 80.93 30.53
N ASN A 8 -20.02 80.10 31.16
CA ASN A 8 -21.46 79.98 30.89
C ASN A 8 -21.80 79.70 29.41
N SER A 9 -20.92 78.96 28.73
CA SER A 9 -21.08 78.62 27.31
C SER A 9 -21.77 77.28 27.10
N LYS A 10 -22.27 77.05 25.89
CA LYS A 10 -22.81 75.75 25.47
C LYS A 10 -22.16 75.31 24.15
N PHE A 11 -21.63 74.09 24.14
CA PHE A 11 -21.11 73.39 22.97
C PHE A 11 -22.09 72.27 22.63
N ILE A 12 -22.94 72.52 21.63
CA ILE A 12 -24.04 71.64 21.25
C ILE A 12 -23.84 71.13 19.83
N ASN A 13 -24.02 69.82 19.62
CA ASN A 13 -23.98 69.17 18.30
C ASN A 13 -22.66 69.39 17.53
N ASN A 14 -21.52 69.48 18.23
CA ASN A 14 -20.22 69.56 17.55
C ASN A 14 -19.79 68.17 17.10
N SER A 15 -19.39 68.04 15.83
CA SER A 15 -18.90 66.80 15.24
C SER A 15 -17.47 66.95 14.75
N GLY A 16 -16.62 65.96 15.00
CA GLY A 16 -15.23 65.98 14.55
C GLY A 16 -14.61 64.59 14.47
N SER A 17 -13.36 64.51 14.02
CA SER A 17 -12.61 63.24 14.00
C SER A 17 -12.09 62.88 15.39
N ARG A 18 -11.50 63.85 16.10
CA ARG A 18 -10.94 63.70 17.45
C ARG A 18 -11.13 64.99 18.24
N GLY A 19 -11.69 64.93 19.44
CA GLY A 19 -11.85 66.08 20.34
C GLY A 19 -12.52 67.29 19.66
N PRO A 20 -13.80 67.20 19.26
CA PRO A 20 -14.47 68.22 18.44
C PRO A 20 -14.53 69.60 19.09
N VAL A 21 -14.38 69.68 20.41
CA VAL A 21 -14.31 70.95 21.16
C VAL A 21 -12.86 71.31 21.45
N LEU A 22 -12.06 70.34 21.91
CA LEU A 22 -10.67 70.56 22.27
C LEU A 22 -9.78 69.42 21.75
N ASN A 23 -8.94 69.74 20.77
CA ASN A 23 -7.97 68.81 20.18
C ASN A 23 -6.54 69.28 20.50
N ILE A 24 -5.96 68.70 21.55
CA ILE A 24 -4.63 69.04 22.09
C ILE A 24 -3.60 68.15 21.39
N LEU A 25 -3.05 68.64 20.28
CA LEU A 25 -1.99 67.95 19.54
C LEU A 25 -0.60 68.28 20.09
N ASN A 26 -0.38 69.56 20.43
CA ASN A 26 0.86 70.10 20.97
C ASN A 26 0.55 71.03 22.16
N TYR A 27 1.43 71.01 23.15
CA TYR A 27 1.53 71.88 24.30
C TYR A 27 1.99 73.24 23.83
N SER A 28 1.34 74.24 24.38
CA SER A 28 1.73 75.62 24.21
C SER A 28 1.91 76.19 25.59
N GLU A 29 3.16 76.47 25.99
CA GLU A 29 3.50 77.23 27.22
C GLU A 29 2.83 78.62 27.27
N ASN A 30 2.18 79.01 26.19
CA ASN A 30 1.63 80.32 25.99
C ASN A 30 0.15 80.43 26.39
N TYR A 31 -0.58 79.33 26.62
CA TYR A 31 -2.03 79.40 26.83
C TYR A 31 -2.52 78.53 27.99
N ILE A 32 -3.35 79.15 28.84
CA ILE A 32 -4.21 78.45 29.81
C ILE A 32 -5.64 78.59 29.33
N ILE A 33 -6.39 77.49 29.21
CA ILE A 33 -7.79 77.49 28.79
C ILE A 33 -8.67 76.97 29.93
N ASN A 34 -9.59 77.83 30.40
CA ASN A 34 -10.54 77.49 31.44
C ASN A 34 -11.96 77.46 30.88
N PHE A 35 -12.62 76.32 31.00
CA PHE A 35 -14.05 76.17 30.81
C PHE A 35 -14.72 76.20 32.18
N ASN A 36 -15.49 77.26 32.47
CA ASN A 36 -16.21 77.41 33.72
C ASN A 36 -17.71 77.35 33.45
N ASP A 37 -18.44 76.54 34.21
CA ASP A 37 -19.91 76.44 34.17
C ASP A 37 -20.46 76.22 32.74
N THR A 38 -19.74 75.41 31.96
CA THR A 38 -20.00 75.18 30.53
C THR A 38 -20.71 73.84 30.29
N TYR A 39 -21.62 73.82 29.32
CA TYR A 39 -22.36 72.61 28.92
C TYR A 39 -21.81 72.02 27.62
N PHE A 40 -21.57 70.72 27.61
CA PHE A 40 -21.17 69.93 26.44
C PHE A 40 -22.26 68.91 26.17
N GLU A 41 -23.08 69.16 25.15
CA GLU A 41 -24.28 68.38 24.85
C GLU A 41 -24.26 67.83 23.41
N ASN A 42 -24.51 66.53 23.25
CA ASN A 42 -24.63 65.88 21.94
C ASN A 42 -23.39 66.06 21.04
N ASN A 43 -22.18 66.16 21.61
CA ASN A 43 -20.96 66.23 20.81
C ASN A 43 -20.50 64.82 20.39
N HIS A 44 -19.97 64.71 19.18
CA HIS A 44 -19.62 63.42 18.58
C HIS A 44 -18.22 63.44 17.96
N ALA A 45 -17.42 62.44 18.29
CA ALA A 45 -16.14 62.18 17.63
C ALA A 45 -16.17 60.84 16.89
N ASN A 46 -15.71 60.82 15.64
CA ASN A 46 -15.64 59.58 14.85
C ASN A 46 -14.64 58.57 15.45
N TYR A 47 -13.59 59.04 16.13
CA TYR A 47 -12.53 58.19 16.69
C TYR A 47 -12.35 58.37 18.21
N TYR A 48 -11.73 59.48 18.64
CA TYR A 48 -11.21 59.58 20.00
C TYR A 48 -11.63 60.87 20.66
N GLY A 49 -12.15 60.78 21.90
CA GLY A 49 -12.46 61.95 22.71
C GLY A 49 -13.69 62.70 22.20
N GLY A 50 -14.88 62.38 22.73
CA GLY A 50 -16.15 62.99 22.29
C GLY A 50 -16.24 64.49 22.57
N VAL A 51 -15.43 65.00 23.51
CA VAL A 51 -15.24 66.43 23.75
C VAL A 51 -13.77 66.81 23.64
N VAL A 52 -12.89 66.05 24.31
CA VAL A 52 -11.46 66.35 24.39
C VAL A 52 -10.59 65.19 23.88
N TYR A 53 -9.63 65.52 23.03
CA TYR A 53 -8.54 64.63 22.63
C TYR A 53 -7.21 65.24 23.05
N SER A 54 -6.38 64.46 23.75
CA SER A 54 -5.04 64.86 24.20
C SER A 54 -3.97 63.87 23.72
N HIS A 55 -3.00 64.38 22.94
CA HIS A 55 -1.98 63.57 22.28
C HIS A 55 -0.60 63.62 22.97
N ARG A 56 0.35 62.80 22.50
CA ARG A 56 1.66 62.52 23.13
C ARG A 56 2.77 63.53 22.82
N TYR A 57 2.81 64.12 21.63
CA TYR A 57 4.06 64.67 21.07
C TYR A 57 4.60 65.91 21.79
N PHE A 58 5.70 65.76 22.55
CA PHE A 58 6.77 66.77 22.63
C PHE A 58 8.14 66.18 22.36
N TYR A 59 8.90 66.94 21.57
CA TYR A 59 10.33 66.87 21.46
C TYR A 59 10.91 67.91 22.45
N PRO A 60 11.95 67.60 23.24
CA PRO A 60 12.63 66.31 23.41
C PRO A 60 11.94 65.38 24.44
N GLU A 61 12.27 64.09 24.35
CA GLU A 61 11.65 62.96 25.09
C GLU A 61 11.70 63.04 26.62
N ASP A 62 12.49 63.96 27.18
CA ASP A 62 12.71 64.12 28.63
C ASP A 62 11.83 65.20 29.28
N TYR A 63 11.03 65.93 28.49
CA TYR A 63 10.10 66.92 29.05
C TYR A 63 8.76 66.25 29.37
N ILE A 64 8.37 66.27 30.64
CA ILE A 64 7.05 65.86 31.11
C ILE A 64 6.25 67.15 31.36
N PRO A 65 5.46 67.66 30.41
CA PRO A 65 4.52 68.72 30.73
C PRO A 65 3.51 68.15 31.71
N GLN A 66 3.37 68.79 32.87
CA GLN A 66 2.16 68.67 33.66
C GLN A 66 1.07 69.40 32.87
N TYR A 67 0.12 68.69 32.28
CA TYR A 67 -0.99 69.28 31.51
C TYR A 67 -2.02 69.93 32.44
N ASN A 68 -1.55 70.88 33.23
CA ASN A 68 -2.34 71.64 34.17
C ASN A 68 -2.80 72.97 33.55
N ASP A 69 -2.90 73.08 32.23
CA ASP A 69 -3.25 74.35 31.58
C ASP A 69 -4.63 74.31 30.90
N TYR A 70 -5.32 73.17 30.97
CA TYR A 70 -6.69 73.01 30.47
C TYR A 70 -7.60 72.59 31.60
N TYR A 71 -8.55 73.46 31.97
CA TYR A 71 -9.42 73.26 33.13
C TYR A 71 -10.88 73.20 32.72
N PHE A 72 -11.60 72.23 33.28
CA PHE A 72 -13.05 72.06 33.18
C PHE A 72 -13.65 72.17 34.59
N ASN A 73 -14.06 73.39 34.95
CA ASN A 73 -14.59 73.74 36.26
C ASN A 73 -16.12 73.77 36.20
N ASN A 74 -16.77 72.95 37.03
CA ASN A 74 -18.24 72.81 37.10
C ASN A 74 -18.92 72.61 35.74
N CYS A 75 -18.26 71.88 34.83
CA CYS A 75 -18.80 71.61 33.51
C CYS A 75 -19.73 70.40 33.52
N VAL A 76 -20.74 70.43 32.65
CA VAL A 76 -21.77 69.38 32.51
C VAL A 76 -21.63 68.70 31.14
N PHE A 77 -21.54 67.37 31.13
CA PHE A 77 -21.36 66.56 29.93
C PHE A 77 -22.58 65.65 29.74
N ILE A 78 -23.35 65.88 28.67
CA ILE A 78 -24.60 65.16 28.39
C ILE A 78 -24.53 64.56 26.99
N ASN A 79 -24.71 63.24 26.89
CA ASN A 79 -24.83 62.52 25.61
C ASN A 79 -23.69 62.81 24.60
N ASN A 80 -22.46 62.97 25.11
CA ASN A 80 -21.28 63.03 24.25
C ASN A 80 -20.85 61.61 23.89
N THR A 81 -20.33 61.40 22.69
CA THR A 81 -20.01 60.05 22.19
C THR A 81 -18.72 60.03 21.39
N ALA A 82 -17.95 58.95 21.52
CA ALA A 82 -16.81 58.65 20.65
C ALA A 82 -16.62 57.15 20.50
N LYS A 83 -15.81 56.71 19.52
CA LYS A 83 -15.39 55.31 19.43
C LYS A 83 -14.62 54.90 20.71
N LYS A 84 -13.74 55.77 21.22
CA LYS A 84 -13.19 55.67 22.59
C LYS A 84 -13.14 57.03 23.30
N GLY A 85 -13.51 57.02 24.58
CA GLY A 85 -13.47 58.20 25.44
C GLY A 85 -14.61 59.16 25.12
N ASP A 86 -15.83 58.86 25.55
CA ASP A 86 -17.03 59.66 25.25
C ASP A 86 -16.90 61.12 25.70
N ILE A 87 -16.10 61.38 26.73
CA ILE A 87 -15.76 62.73 27.19
C ILE A 87 -14.31 63.05 26.80
N SER A 88 -13.37 62.22 27.24
CA SER A 88 -11.93 62.47 27.08
C SER A 88 -11.18 61.23 26.62
N PHE A 89 -10.33 61.41 25.61
CA PHE A 89 -9.27 60.48 25.28
C PHE A 89 -7.92 61.16 25.51
N SER A 90 -7.01 60.53 26.23
CA SER A 90 -5.66 61.07 26.51
C SER A 90 -4.59 60.02 26.27
N TYR A 91 -3.39 60.40 25.81
CA TYR A 91 -2.32 59.42 25.60
C TYR A 91 -1.97 58.65 26.91
N GLU A 92 -1.78 59.38 27.99
CA GLU A 92 -1.65 58.85 29.36
C GLU A 92 -2.52 59.73 30.26
N LYS A 93 -2.85 59.25 31.45
CA LYS A 93 -3.63 59.95 32.47
C LYS A 93 -2.98 61.25 32.91
N ARG A 94 -1.66 61.35 32.85
CA ARG A 94 -0.93 62.61 33.13
C ARG A 94 -1.11 63.69 32.04
N HIS A 95 -1.62 63.31 30.88
CA HIS A 95 -1.92 64.22 29.76
C HIS A 95 -3.40 64.64 29.72
N GLU A 96 -4.20 64.17 30.68
CA GLU A 96 -5.62 64.50 30.81
C GLU A 96 -5.79 65.94 31.29
N PRO A 97 -6.73 66.72 30.72
CA PRO A 97 -7.14 68.00 31.29
C PRO A 97 -7.63 67.86 32.73
N ILE A 98 -7.62 68.96 33.48
CA ILE A 98 -8.10 68.97 34.86
C ILE A 98 -9.63 69.15 34.87
N PHE A 99 -10.36 68.13 35.34
CA PHE A 99 -11.80 68.20 35.57
C PHE A 99 -12.12 68.31 37.06
N SER A 100 -12.78 69.39 37.45
CA SER A 100 -13.21 69.61 38.85
C SER A 100 -14.10 68.49 39.40
N ASN A 101 -14.97 67.90 38.58
CA ASN A 101 -15.89 66.81 38.90
C ASN A 101 -15.41 65.42 38.42
N ILE A 102 -14.11 65.24 38.20
CA ILE A 102 -13.54 64.00 37.60
C ILE A 102 -13.97 62.69 38.29
N LYS A 103 -14.16 62.72 39.62
CA LYS A 103 -14.56 61.53 40.41
C LYS A 103 -15.94 61.02 40.04
N GLU A 104 -16.85 61.90 39.64
CA GLU A 104 -18.19 61.54 39.19
C GLU A 104 -18.15 61.09 37.74
N LEU A 105 -17.44 61.83 36.89
CA LEU A 105 -17.37 61.54 35.46
C LEU A 105 -16.68 60.19 35.18
N ARG A 106 -15.69 59.79 35.96
CA ARG A 106 -15.04 58.47 35.85
C ARG A 106 -15.94 57.28 36.22
N LYS A 107 -17.09 57.51 36.87
CA LYS A 107 -18.07 56.43 37.11
C LYS A 107 -18.84 56.06 35.84
N ILE A 108 -18.83 56.94 34.85
CA ILE A 108 -19.45 56.70 33.54
C ILE A 108 -18.50 55.81 32.74
N LYS A 109 -18.93 54.58 32.45
CA LYS A 109 -18.14 53.62 31.68
C LYS A 109 -17.82 54.19 30.29
N GLY A 110 -16.55 54.15 29.89
CA GLY A 110 -16.11 54.62 28.56
C GLY A 110 -15.96 56.14 28.42
N ALA A 111 -16.30 56.93 29.45
CA ALA A 111 -16.17 58.38 29.41
C ALA A 111 -14.72 58.85 29.31
N PHE A 112 -13.80 58.15 30.01
CA PHE A 112 -12.37 58.42 30.01
C PHE A 112 -11.65 57.16 29.56
N VAL A 113 -10.83 57.30 28.52
CA VAL A 113 -10.01 56.23 27.96
C VAL A 113 -8.61 56.77 27.70
N THR A 114 -7.59 55.96 27.94
CA THR A 114 -6.21 56.32 27.54
C THR A 114 -5.69 55.47 26.40
N ASN A 115 -4.49 55.79 25.90
CA ASN A 115 -3.77 54.85 25.06
C ASN A 115 -3.52 53.54 25.85
N PRO A 116 -3.48 52.38 25.18
CA PRO A 116 -3.12 51.12 25.80
C PRO A 116 -1.80 51.25 26.55
N SER A 117 -1.74 50.62 27.71
CA SER A 117 -0.67 50.82 28.68
C SER A 117 0.03 49.54 29.09
N TYR A 118 -0.70 48.42 29.17
CA TYR A 118 -0.13 47.12 29.51
C TYR A 118 -0.94 45.95 28.95
N ILE A 119 -0.30 44.79 28.89
CA ILE A 119 -0.90 43.52 28.50
C ILE A 119 -0.92 42.60 29.72
N GLU A 120 -2.02 41.91 29.94
CA GLU A 120 -2.16 40.96 31.04
C GLU A 120 -2.68 39.60 30.54
N LEU A 121 -2.15 38.54 31.15
CA LEU A 121 -2.64 37.18 30.95
C LEU A 121 -4.03 37.04 31.60
N THR A 122 -4.97 36.50 30.85
CA THR A 122 -6.33 36.27 31.37
C THR A 122 -6.35 35.23 32.50
N PRO A 123 -7.27 35.34 33.48
CA PRO A 123 -7.33 34.41 34.61
C PRO A 123 -7.62 32.95 34.23
N ASP A 124 -8.29 32.71 33.09
CA ASP A 124 -8.57 31.39 32.54
C ASP A 124 -7.35 30.73 31.87
N SER A 125 -6.29 31.50 31.61
CA SER A 125 -5.06 31.00 31.00
C SER A 125 -4.04 30.54 32.06
N LYS A 126 -3.35 29.43 31.79
CA LYS A 126 -2.28 28.95 32.68
C LYS A 126 -0.98 29.73 32.47
N LYS A 127 -0.36 30.12 33.59
CA LYS A 127 0.96 30.80 33.61
C LYS A 127 2.13 29.89 33.25
N SER A 128 1.96 28.57 33.37
CA SER A 128 2.99 27.59 33.04
C SER A 128 2.43 26.40 32.26
N VAL A 129 3.23 25.91 31.31
CA VAL A 129 2.92 24.76 30.45
C VAL A 129 4.03 23.74 30.59
N THR A 130 3.68 22.47 30.78
CA THR A 130 4.66 21.38 30.79
C THR A 130 4.34 20.42 29.65
N LEU A 131 5.30 20.18 28.75
CA LEU A 131 5.11 19.40 27.52
C LEU A 131 6.40 18.65 27.14
N TYR A 132 6.29 17.69 26.23
CA TYR A 132 7.44 17.07 25.57
C TYR A 132 7.84 17.87 24.32
N SER A 133 9.14 17.84 23.97
CA SER A 133 9.62 18.47 22.74
C SER A 133 8.82 17.94 21.53
N GLY A 134 8.23 18.83 20.74
CA GLY A 134 7.42 18.51 19.57
C GLY A 134 5.91 18.46 19.81
N GLU A 135 5.47 18.52 21.08
CA GLU A 135 4.05 18.65 21.42
C GLU A 135 3.52 20.07 21.16
N LYS A 136 2.22 20.14 20.87
CA LYS A 136 1.50 21.42 20.80
C LYS A 136 1.16 21.89 22.20
N ILE A 137 1.11 23.21 22.40
CA ILE A 137 0.55 23.79 23.62
C ILE A 137 -0.91 23.28 23.76
N PRO A 138 -1.28 22.62 24.87
CA PRO A 138 -2.52 21.85 24.96
C PRO A 138 -3.78 22.69 25.19
N PHE A 139 -3.66 23.99 25.45
CA PHE A 139 -4.77 24.91 25.69
C PHE A 139 -4.49 26.28 25.07
N GLU A 140 -5.56 27.03 24.82
CA GLU A 140 -5.48 28.41 24.36
C GLU A 140 -4.92 29.31 25.46
N ILE A 141 -3.93 30.12 25.13
CA ILE A 141 -3.39 31.13 26.05
C ILE A 141 -3.82 32.50 25.56
N LYS A 142 -4.55 33.24 26.39
CA LYS A 142 -5.21 34.49 26.01
C LYS A 142 -4.64 35.66 26.80
N PHE A 143 -4.30 36.72 26.08
CA PHE A 143 -3.91 38.01 26.62
C PHE A 143 -4.98 39.06 26.35
N LYS A 144 -5.13 39.99 27.30
CA LYS A 144 -5.94 41.20 27.15
C LYS A 144 -5.06 42.43 27.25
N ILE A 145 -5.47 43.47 26.54
CA ILE A 145 -4.76 44.75 26.48
C ILE A 145 -5.61 45.77 27.24
N PHE A 146 -4.97 46.52 28.13
CA PHE A 146 -5.63 47.46 29.02
C PHE A 146 -5.01 48.86 28.92
N ASP A 147 -5.85 49.87 29.18
CA ASP A 147 -5.42 51.25 29.40
C ASP A 147 -5.19 51.53 30.91
N GLU A 148 -4.84 52.76 31.30
CA GLU A 148 -4.57 53.11 32.71
C GLU A 148 -5.83 53.15 33.60
N TYR A 149 -7.01 53.03 32.99
CA TYR A 149 -8.30 52.94 33.65
C TYR A 149 -8.84 51.51 33.71
N ASN A 150 -8.06 50.52 33.25
CA ASN A 150 -8.44 49.11 33.12
C ASN A 150 -9.62 48.90 32.14
N ASN A 151 -9.82 49.80 31.19
CA ASN A 151 -10.70 49.56 30.06
C ASN A 151 -10.04 48.52 29.15
N ILE A 152 -10.84 47.55 28.68
CA ILE A 152 -10.37 46.56 27.70
C ILE A 152 -10.27 47.25 26.35
N ILE A 153 -9.11 47.09 25.72
CA ILE A 153 -8.81 47.61 24.39
C ILE A 153 -9.18 46.54 23.35
N ASN A 154 -9.48 46.99 22.13
CA ASN A 154 -9.77 46.13 20.98
C ASN A 154 -11.13 45.42 21.02
N GLU A 155 -12.16 45.99 21.67
CA GLU A 155 -13.51 45.40 21.74
C GLU A 155 -14.40 45.65 20.49
N GLU A 156 -13.90 46.37 19.49
CA GLU A 156 -14.65 46.74 18.29
C GLU A 156 -14.28 45.87 17.09
N ALA A 157 -15.21 45.79 16.13
CA ALA A 157 -14.93 45.13 14.85
C ALA A 157 -13.87 45.90 14.05
N PHE A 158 -12.95 45.17 13.43
CA PHE A 158 -11.96 45.72 12.52
C PHE A 158 -12.64 46.19 11.22
N GLU A 159 -12.37 47.42 10.80
CA GLU A 159 -12.85 47.99 9.53
C GLU A 159 -11.81 47.76 8.42
N THR A 160 -10.52 47.81 8.77
CA THR A 160 -9.38 47.61 7.87
C THR A 160 -8.34 46.67 8.47
N ILE A 161 -7.39 46.22 7.64
CA ILE A 161 -6.26 45.39 8.09
C ILE A 161 -5.33 46.17 9.02
N ASP A 162 -5.20 47.49 8.81
CA ASP A 162 -4.37 48.37 9.63
C ASP A 162 -4.90 48.51 11.06
N ASP A 163 -6.17 48.20 11.30
CA ASP A 163 -6.76 48.18 12.64
C ASP A 163 -6.28 46.98 13.48
N MET A 164 -5.70 45.95 12.84
CA MET A 164 -5.32 44.71 13.50
C MET A 164 -4.00 44.87 14.28
N MET A 165 -4.06 44.48 15.55
CA MET A 165 -2.86 44.27 16.36
C MET A 165 -2.25 42.90 16.05
N LEU A 166 -0.97 42.90 15.72
CA LEU A 166 -0.19 41.71 15.44
C LEU A 166 0.86 41.49 16.53
N PHE A 167 1.16 40.24 16.84
CA PHE A 167 2.18 39.86 17.82
C PHE A 167 3.11 38.78 17.29
N ASP A 168 4.33 38.75 17.83
CA ASP A 168 5.27 37.66 17.65
C ASP A 168 5.41 36.82 18.93
N LEU A 169 5.97 35.62 18.73
CA LEU A 169 6.28 34.69 19.80
C LEU A 169 7.76 34.34 19.73
N GLU A 170 8.46 34.52 20.84
CA GLU A 170 9.89 34.28 20.95
C GLU A 170 10.22 33.46 22.19
N LEU A 171 11.16 32.53 22.07
CA LEU A 171 11.74 31.86 23.24
C LEU A 171 12.93 32.68 23.75
N ASN A 172 13.10 32.71 25.07
CA ASN A 172 14.27 33.31 25.70
C ASN A 172 15.61 32.65 25.30
N ASP A 173 15.59 31.36 24.97
CA ASP A 173 16.76 30.59 24.52
C ASP A 173 16.48 29.92 23.17
N THR A 174 16.82 30.62 22.10
CA THR A 174 16.68 30.14 20.72
C THR A 174 17.80 29.16 20.30
N ALA A 175 18.86 29.04 21.09
CA ALA A 175 19.95 28.09 20.83
C ALA A 175 19.58 26.67 21.28
N ASN A 176 18.77 26.55 22.34
CA ASN A 176 18.32 25.26 22.88
C ASN A 176 16.85 24.93 22.61
N GLY A 177 16.07 25.88 22.08
CA GLY A 177 14.68 25.66 21.69
C GLY A 177 14.25 26.44 20.46
N LYS A 178 13.16 26.01 19.83
CA LYS A 178 12.58 26.61 18.63
C LYS A 178 11.06 26.45 18.62
N ILE A 179 10.37 27.49 18.18
CA ILE A 179 8.93 27.45 17.95
C ILE A 179 8.69 27.03 16.50
N LEU A 180 7.77 26.08 16.30
CA LEU A 180 7.24 25.74 14.99
C LEU A 180 5.82 26.30 14.86
N GLY A 181 5.71 27.33 14.03
CA GLY A 181 4.47 28.06 13.74
C GLY A 181 4.74 29.25 12.83
N SER A 182 3.71 30.08 12.64
CA SER A 182 3.86 31.35 11.93
C SER A 182 4.77 32.32 12.70
N PRO A 183 5.50 33.21 12.02
CA PRO A 183 6.36 34.19 12.68
C PRO A 183 5.57 35.35 13.33
N VAL A 184 4.34 35.58 12.88
CA VAL A 184 3.45 36.66 13.34
C VAL A 184 2.02 36.14 13.42
N TYR A 185 1.29 36.57 14.44
CA TYR A 185 -0.10 36.21 14.72
C TYR A 185 -0.95 37.46 14.91
N ASN A 186 -2.27 37.33 14.74
CA ASN A 186 -3.23 38.41 14.89
C ASN A 186 -4.01 38.30 16.20
N CYS A 187 -4.31 39.44 16.81
CA CYS A 187 -5.27 39.53 17.90
C CYS A 187 -6.71 39.49 17.37
N TYR A 188 -7.60 38.82 18.10
CA TYR A 188 -9.04 38.89 17.88
C TYR A 188 -9.64 40.05 18.69
N VAL A 189 -10.91 40.37 18.41
CA VAL A 189 -11.66 41.39 19.14
C VAL A 189 -11.74 41.00 20.62
N GLY A 190 -11.20 41.85 21.49
CA GLY A 190 -11.21 41.73 22.95
C GLY A 190 -10.17 40.79 23.56
N TYR A 191 -9.44 39.99 22.75
CA TYR A 191 -8.40 39.09 23.24
C TYR A 191 -7.38 38.69 22.16
N CYS A 192 -6.13 38.47 22.57
CA CYS A 192 -5.08 37.93 21.72
C CYS A 192 -4.78 36.48 22.14
N THR A 193 -5.12 35.52 21.29
CA THR A 193 -4.95 34.09 21.59
C THR A 193 -3.70 33.54 20.92
N ILE A 194 -2.81 32.91 21.69
CA ILE A 194 -1.74 32.08 21.16
C ILE A 194 -2.36 30.80 20.59
N PRO A 195 -2.18 30.51 19.28
CA PRO A 195 -2.70 29.28 18.69
C PRO A 195 -1.91 28.05 19.18
N GLN A 196 -2.39 26.86 18.83
CA GLN A 196 -1.72 25.59 19.17
C GLN A 196 -0.42 25.41 18.38
N ILE A 197 0.62 26.14 18.78
CA ILE A 197 1.99 26.06 18.25
C ILE A 197 2.74 24.88 18.85
N LYS A 198 3.71 24.34 18.10
CA LYS A 198 4.62 23.31 18.58
C LYS A 198 5.90 23.94 19.13
N ILE A 199 6.41 23.42 20.24
CA ILE A 199 7.68 23.85 20.82
C ILE A 199 8.66 22.68 20.77
N LEU A 200 9.81 22.92 20.12
CA LEU A 200 10.94 21.99 20.06
C LEU A 200 12.06 22.48 20.97
N GLY A 201 12.78 21.58 21.61
CA GLY A 201 13.96 21.97 22.38
C GLY A 201 14.49 20.88 23.29
N LYS A 202 15.64 21.16 23.91
CA LYS A 202 16.21 20.31 24.96
C LYS A 202 15.34 20.40 26.22
N ALA A 203 15.40 19.38 27.07
CA ALA A 203 14.71 19.41 28.36
C ALA A 203 15.22 20.58 29.22
N GLY A 204 14.30 21.31 29.83
CA GLY A 204 14.61 22.52 30.59
C GLY A 204 13.42 23.46 30.74
N SER A 205 13.66 24.58 31.43
CA SER A 205 12.69 25.65 31.64
C SER A 205 13.01 26.83 30.72
N TYR A 206 12.00 27.27 29.98
CA TYR A 206 12.07 28.34 28.99
C TYR A 206 11.00 29.37 29.30
N LYS A 207 11.22 30.60 28.83
CA LYS A 207 10.18 31.64 28.80
C LYS A 207 9.74 31.86 27.36
N LEU A 208 8.44 31.80 27.16
CA LEU A 208 7.78 32.19 25.92
C LEU A 208 7.34 33.65 26.05
N TYR A 209 7.97 34.52 25.28
CA TYR A 209 7.59 35.93 25.17
C TYR A 209 6.54 36.10 24.09
N TYR A 210 5.49 36.81 24.45
CA TYR A 210 4.50 37.40 23.57
C TYR A 210 4.86 38.88 23.41
N LYS A 211 5.06 39.40 22.21
CA LYS A 211 5.31 40.85 22.02
C LYS A 211 4.44 41.40 20.90
N LEU A 212 3.77 42.53 21.15
CA LEU A 212 3.08 43.24 20.08
C LEU A 212 4.09 43.82 19.10
N LYS A 213 3.85 43.55 17.82
CA LYS A 213 4.61 44.08 16.69
C LYS A 213 3.91 45.29 16.07
N THR A 214 2.58 45.24 15.98
CA THR A 214 1.74 46.36 15.52
C THR A 214 0.71 46.70 16.58
N PHE A 215 0.33 47.99 16.64
CA PHE A 215 -0.54 48.55 17.66
C PHE A 215 -1.93 48.93 17.12
N GLY A 216 -2.22 48.58 15.86
CA GLY A 216 -3.46 48.94 15.19
C GLY A 216 -3.65 50.46 15.15
N ASN A 217 -4.83 50.93 15.55
CA ASN A 217 -5.19 52.35 15.65
C ASN A 217 -4.62 53.09 16.87
N TYR A 218 -3.79 52.42 17.67
CA TYR A 218 -3.22 52.95 18.89
C TYR A 218 -1.73 53.21 18.75
N GLU A 219 -1.21 54.05 19.63
CA GLU A 219 0.20 54.40 19.65
C GLU A 219 1.02 53.32 20.40
N PRO A 220 2.30 53.10 20.06
CA PRO A 220 3.17 52.19 20.77
C PRO A 220 3.29 52.51 22.27
N PHE A 221 3.29 51.47 23.10
CA PHE A 221 3.39 51.56 24.56
C PHE A 221 4.42 50.59 25.14
N LYS A 222 4.99 50.95 26.29
CA LYS A 222 6.18 50.27 26.86
C LYS A 222 5.90 48.84 27.31
N ASN A 223 4.79 48.58 28.01
CA ASN A 223 4.47 47.25 28.55
C ASN A 223 3.65 46.42 27.56
N SER A 224 4.13 46.36 26.31
CA SER A 224 3.45 45.71 25.17
C SER A 224 3.88 44.24 24.96
N PHE A 225 4.33 43.59 26.03
CA PHE A 225 4.74 42.20 26.02
C PHE A 225 4.16 41.42 27.21
N GLY A 226 4.06 40.10 27.05
CA GLY A 226 3.68 39.15 28.09
C GLY A 226 4.64 37.97 28.11
N GLU A 227 4.66 37.21 29.21
CA GLU A 227 5.51 36.04 29.36
C GLU A 227 4.76 34.85 29.98
N ILE A 228 5.13 33.64 29.54
CA ILE A 228 4.61 32.36 30.02
C ILE A 228 5.79 31.39 30.21
N ASP A 229 5.75 30.59 31.28
CA ASP A 229 6.77 29.58 31.53
C ASP A 229 6.47 28.29 30.75
N ILE A 230 7.48 27.78 30.03
CA ILE A 230 7.41 26.52 29.29
C ILE A 230 8.45 25.55 29.87
N ASN A 231 7.99 24.39 30.33
CA ASN A 231 8.84 23.31 30.84
C ASN A 231 8.85 22.13 29.87
N ILE A 232 9.97 21.92 29.20
CA ILE A 232 10.18 20.78 28.29
C ILE A 232 10.69 19.59 29.11
N LYS A 233 9.91 18.50 29.13
CA LYS A 233 10.26 17.26 29.84
C LYS A 233 11.38 16.50 29.15
N TYR A 234 12.15 15.77 29.95
CA TYR A 234 13.14 14.81 29.44
C TYR A 234 12.46 13.56 28.88
N CYS A 235 12.91 13.10 27.72
CA CYS A 235 12.40 11.92 27.02
C CYS A 235 13.12 10.64 27.52
N SER A 236 12.73 10.11 28.68
CA SER A 236 13.38 8.93 29.29
C SER A 236 12.69 7.59 29.04
N ASN A 237 11.42 7.60 28.63
CA ASN A 237 10.62 6.38 28.58
C ASN A 237 10.91 5.60 27.28
N SER A 238 11.15 4.28 27.39
CA SER A 238 11.44 3.39 26.26
C SER A 238 10.33 3.35 25.21
N SER A 239 9.10 3.74 25.56
CA SER A 239 7.98 3.81 24.61
C SER A 239 8.05 5.03 23.68
N TYR A 240 8.75 6.09 24.05
CA TYR A 240 8.85 7.32 23.27
C TYR A 240 10.09 7.27 22.37
N LEU A 241 9.92 7.76 21.14
CA LEU A 241 11.02 7.96 20.21
C LEU A 241 11.52 9.39 20.30
N TYR A 242 12.84 9.57 20.22
CA TYR A 242 13.49 10.88 20.26
C TYR A 242 14.27 11.15 18.97
N GLN A 243 13.61 11.75 17.98
CA GLN A 243 14.10 11.92 16.61
C GLN A 243 13.70 13.30 16.05
N ASP A 244 14.49 13.85 15.13
CA ASP A 244 14.16 15.09 14.42
C ASP A 244 13.26 14.78 13.21
N ILE A 245 11.96 14.62 13.48
CA ILE A 245 10.97 14.34 12.43
C ILE A 245 10.56 15.59 11.66
N GLU A 246 10.68 16.78 12.28
CA GLU A 246 10.35 18.06 11.67
C GLU A 246 11.50 18.66 10.85
N LYS A 247 12.70 18.04 10.85
CA LYS A 247 13.93 18.53 10.19
C LYS A 247 14.28 19.97 10.60
N ALA A 248 14.01 20.29 11.86
CA ALA A 248 14.14 21.64 12.39
C ALA A 248 15.44 21.86 13.18
N GLY A 249 16.30 20.83 13.26
CA GLY A 249 17.55 20.84 14.02
C GLY A 249 17.39 20.43 15.49
N PHE A 250 16.15 20.16 15.92
CA PHE A 250 15.81 19.74 17.28
C PHE A 250 14.98 18.45 17.23
N LYS A 251 15.23 17.56 18.19
CA LYS A 251 14.53 16.27 18.25
C LYS A 251 13.18 16.41 18.96
N SER A 252 12.17 15.75 18.42
CA SER A 252 10.85 15.59 19.02
C SER A 252 10.79 14.29 19.81
N CYS A 253 10.07 14.32 20.92
CA CYS A 253 9.76 13.17 21.76
C CYS A 253 8.27 12.82 21.57
N TYR A 254 8.00 11.70 20.89
CA TYR A 254 6.63 11.31 20.52
C TYR A 254 6.44 9.79 20.60
N LEU A 255 5.18 9.38 20.70
CA LEU A 255 4.78 7.98 20.58
C LEU A 255 4.59 7.63 19.10
N PRO A 256 5.07 6.47 18.62
CA PRO A 256 4.79 6.01 17.27
C PRO A 256 3.28 5.99 17.01
N GLN A 257 2.85 6.72 15.99
CA GLN A 257 1.44 6.78 15.60
C GLN A 257 1.31 6.63 14.09
N CYS A 258 0.41 5.75 13.67
CA CYS A 258 0.08 5.53 12.28
C CYS A 258 -1.37 5.95 12.09
N GLU A 259 -1.63 6.89 11.17
CA GLU A 259 -2.99 7.37 10.87
C GLU A 259 -3.86 6.23 10.32
N THR A 260 -3.27 5.44 9.43
CA THR A 260 -3.81 4.18 8.93
C THR A 260 -3.25 3.02 9.75
N SER A 261 -4.13 2.11 10.18
CA SER A 261 -3.73 0.93 10.96
C SER A 261 -2.76 0.04 10.18
N CYS A 262 -1.72 -0.47 10.87
CA CYS A 262 -0.77 -1.46 10.34
C CYS A 262 -1.36 -2.87 10.22
N ASN A 263 -2.70 -3.02 10.25
CA ASN A 263 -3.43 -4.29 10.23
C ASN A 263 -2.89 -5.28 11.28
N LYS A 264 -2.25 -6.37 10.84
CA LYS A 264 -1.65 -7.39 11.71
C LYS A 264 -0.25 -7.02 12.19
N GLY A 265 0.38 -5.98 11.64
CA GLY A 265 1.72 -5.49 11.99
C GLY A 265 1.73 -4.48 13.13
N ARG A 266 2.92 -3.99 13.47
CA ARG A 266 3.13 -3.03 14.57
C ARG A 266 3.57 -1.67 14.03
N CYS A 267 2.94 -0.59 14.48
CA CYS A 267 3.42 0.76 14.20
C CYS A 267 4.71 1.02 14.99
N VAL A 268 5.82 1.27 14.28
CA VAL A 268 7.14 1.48 14.88
C VAL A 268 7.63 2.91 14.75
N ASN A 269 7.08 3.69 13.83
CA ASN A 269 7.35 5.12 13.69
C ASN A 269 6.11 5.83 13.08
N MET A 270 6.15 7.15 12.91
CA MET A 270 5.10 7.93 12.26
C MET A 270 4.78 7.38 10.88
N ASN A 271 3.60 6.78 10.72
CA ASN A 271 3.16 6.12 9.48
C ASN A 271 4.15 5.06 8.94
N VAL A 272 4.92 4.41 9.82
CA VAL A 272 5.81 3.29 9.45
C VAL A 272 5.41 2.05 10.23
N CYS A 273 5.01 1.02 9.48
CA CYS A 273 4.62 -0.28 10.01
C CYS A 273 5.77 -1.29 9.90
N ASP A 274 5.98 -2.06 10.97
CA ASP A 274 6.81 -3.25 10.98
C ASP A 274 5.92 -4.49 10.78
N CYS A 275 6.13 -5.17 9.67
CA CYS A 275 5.41 -6.38 9.27
C CYS A 275 6.21 -7.66 9.52
N SER A 276 7.41 -7.57 10.11
CA SER A 276 8.37 -8.69 10.20
C SER A 276 7.84 -9.88 11.00
N SER A 277 6.92 -9.64 11.95
CA SER A 277 6.24 -10.66 12.74
C SER A 277 4.98 -11.23 12.07
N THR A 278 4.67 -10.81 10.85
CA THR A 278 3.44 -11.16 10.14
C THR A 278 3.74 -11.88 8.82
N PRO A 279 2.81 -12.70 8.31
CA PRO A 279 2.94 -13.28 6.97
C PRO A 279 2.60 -12.29 5.85
N TYR A 280 2.54 -10.98 6.14
CA TYR A 280 2.22 -9.93 5.20
C TYR A 280 3.38 -8.94 5.06
N LYS A 281 3.41 -8.25 3.93
CA LYS A 281 4.34 -7.18 3.58
C LYS A 281 3.56 -5.93 3.11
N GLY A 282 4.28 -4.93 2.66
CA GLY A 282 3.72 -3.67 2.17
C GLY A 282 3.63 -2.60 3.26
N LEU A 283 3.25 -1.39 2.85
CA LEU A 283 3.21 -0.22 3.74
C LEU A 283 2.28 -0.40 4.94
N TYR A 284 1.23 -1.21 4.79
CA TYR A 284 0.21 -1.45 5.81
C TYR A 284 0.13 -2.92 6.25
N CYS A 285 1.15 -3.73 5.96
CA CYS A 285 1.18 -5.15 6.28
C CYS A 285 -0.08 -5.92 5.81
N ASN A 286 -0.46 -5.71 4.55
CA ASN A 286 -1.66 -6.28 3.93
C ASN A 286 -1.39 -7.03 2.62
N GLU A 287 -0.15 -7.02 2.12
CA GLU A 287 0.22 -7.75 0.91
C GLU A 287 0.78 -9.13 1.25
N TYR A 288 0.44 -10.16 0.49
CA TYR A 288 0.95 -11.52 0.73
C TYR A 288 2.39 -11.69 0.18
N TYR A 289 3.17 -12.55 0.82
CA TYR A 289 4.41 -13.05 0.21
C TYR A 289 4.10 -14.00 -0.94
N ILE A 290 4.90 -13.96 -2.00
CA ILE A 290 4.76 -14.87 -3.15
C ILE A 290 5.55 -16.14 -2.85
N GLU A 291 4.92 -17.31 -3.02
CA GLU A 291 5.60 -18.60 -2.95
C GLU A 291 6.23 -18.92 -4.31
N GLU A 292 7.55 -19.11 -4.33
CA GLU A 292 8.29 -19.46 -5.53
C GLU A 292 8.56 -20.97 -5.60
N LYS A 293 8.40 -21.56 -6.79
CA LYS A 293 8.83 -22.95 -7.04
C LYS A 293 10.33 -23.09 -6.76
N SER A 294 10.72 -24.21 -6.14
CA SER A 294 12.14 -24.51 -5.87
C SER A 294 12.98 -24.52 -7.15
N THR A 295 13.92 -23.59 -7.26
CA THR A 295 14.83 -23.45 -8.42
C THR A 295 15.64 -24.72 -8.67
N ALA A 296 16.13 -25.36 -7.61
CA ALA A 296 16.93 -26.58 -7.72
C ALA A 296 16.14 -27.73 -8.36
N PHE A 297 14.89 -27.92 -7.93
CA PHE A 297 14.02 -28.96 -8.47
C PHE A 297 13.67 -28.69 -9.94
N MET A 298 13.42 -27.43 -10.30
CA MET A 298 13.11 -27.03 -11.67
C MET A 298 14.28 -27.29 -12.64
N VAL A 299 15.51 -27.00 -12.21
CA VAL A 299 16.72 -27.31 -12.98
C VAL A 299 16.88 -28.82 -13.15
N PHE A 300 16.65 -29.60 -12.09
CA PHE A 300 16.68 -31.06 -12.14
C PHE A 300 15.69 -31.64 -13.18
N LEU A 301 14.45 -31.17 -13.20
CA LEU A 301 13.45 -31.61 -14.18
C LEU A 301 13.85 -31.31 -15.63
N LYS A 302 14.43 -30.13 -15.89
CA LYS A 302 14.92 -29.77 -17.22
C LYS A 302 16.03 -30.69 -17.71
N ILE A 303 16.99 -30.99 -16.83
CA ILE A 303 18.11 -31.89 -17.16
C ILE A 303 17.59 -33.29 -17.49
N ILE A 304 16.70 -33.84 -16.65
CA ILE A 304 16.11 -35.16 -16.90
C ILE A 304 15.31 -35.20 -18.21
N SER A 305 14.49 -34.18 -18.49
CA SER A 305 13.72 -34.08 -19.73
C SER A 305 14.63 -34.12 -20.97
N ILE A 306 15.74 -33.37 -20.94
CA ILE A 306 16.72 -33.37 -22.04
C ILE A 306 17.34 -34.75 -22.23
N ILE A 307 17.79 -35.39 -21.15
CA ILE A 307 18.40 -36.73 -21.19
C ILE A 307 17.42 -37.75 -21.76
N LEU A 308 16.17 -37.79 -21.26
CA LEU A 308 15.14 -38.70 -21.76
C LEU A 308 14.82 -38.44 -23.23
N THR A 309 14.81 -37.19 -23.67
CA THR A 309 14.59 -36.82 -25.07
C THR A 309 15.72 -37.30 -25.98
N ILE A 310 16.99 -37.13 -25.56
CA ILE A 310 18.16 -37.64 -26.30
C ILE A 310 18.10 -39.16 -26.43
N ILE A 311 17.81 -39.88 -25.34
CA ILE A 311 17.66 -41.34 -25.35
C ILE A 311 16.55 -41.78 -26.31
N THR A 312 15.41 -41.07 -26.30
CA THR A 312 14.27 -41.36 -27.16
C THR A 312 14.61 -41.16 -28.64
N ILE A 313 15.31 -40.07 -28.98
CA ILE A 313 15.79 -39.81 -30.35
C ILE A 313 16.78 -40.89 -30.81
N ALA A 314 17.70 -41.32 -29.93
CA ALA A 314 18.63 -42.39 -30.24
C ALA A 314 17.91 -43.70 -30.58
N PHE A 315 16.82 -44.03 -29.86
CA PHE A 315 15.97 -45.18 -30.19
C PHE A 315 15.24 -45.01 -31.53
N ILE A 316 14.73 -43.83 -31.86
CA ILE A 316 14.10 -43.58 -33.17
C ILE A 316 15.10 -43.86 -34.29
N ILE A 317 16.31 -43.30 -34.19
CA ILE A 317 17.38 -43.51 -35.18
C ILE A 317 17.74 -45.00 -35.26
N GLY A 318 17.88 -45.67 -34.11
CA GLY A 318 18.17 -47.09 -34.04
C GLY A 318 17.12 -47.97 -34.71
N ILE A 319 15.83 -47.62 -34.60
CA ILE A 319 14.74 -48.38 -35.23
C ILE A 319 14.73 -48.17 -36.74
N ILE A 320 14.95 -46.93 -37.19
CA ILE A 320 15.00 -46.61 -38.62
C ILE A 320 16.18 -47.31 -39.30
N LYS A 321 17.37 -47.30 -38.67
CA LYS A 321 18.56 -47.96 -39.22
C LYS A 321 18.38 -49.48 -39.31
N ASN A 322 17.77 -50.09 -38.30
CA ASN A 322 17.57 -51.54 -38.24
C ASN A 322 16.19 -51.98 -38.75
N ARG A 323 15.49 -51.15 -39.55
CA ARG A 323 14.11 -51.41 -40.01
C ARG A 323 13.95 -52.72 -40.79
N ASN A 324 15.02 -53.18 -41.42
CA ASN A 324 15.04 -54.41 -42.23
C ASN A 324 15.27 -55.67 -41.39
N ASP A 325 15.67 -55.54 -40.12
CA ASP A 325 15.81 -56.68 -39.21
C ASP A 325 14.46 -57.36 -38.99
N GLN A 326 14.41 -58.68 -39.14
CA GLN A 326 13.16 -59.46 -39.05
C GLN A 326 12.47 -59.29 -37.70
N LYS A 327 13.20 -59.14 -36.59
CA LYS A 327 12.63 -58.93 -35.25
C LYS A 327 11.98 -57.55 -35.14
N ILE A 328 12.54 -56.52 -35.76
CA ILE A 328 11.98 -55.16 -35.75
C ILE A 328 10.77 -55.07 -36.69
N LYS A 329 10.86 -55.70 -37.87
CA LYS A 329 9.76 -55.79 -38.83
C LYS A 329 8.54 -56.51 -38.25
N ALA A 330 8.76 -57.62 -37.52
CA ALA A 330 7.68 -58.38 -36.86
C ALA A 330 6.89 -57.56 -35.83
N ALA A 331 7.54 -56.61 -35.14
CA ALA A 331 6.86 -55.76 -34.15
C ALA A 331 6.17 -54.51 -34.71
N SER A 332 6.13 -54.39 -36.04
CA SER A 332 5.53 -53.24 -36.73
C SER A 332 6.19 -51.93 -36.31
N TYR A 333 7.39 -51.67 -36.84
CA TYR A 333 8.24 -50.52 -36.48
C TYR A 333 7.53 -49.17 -36.53
N ASN A 334 6.52 -48.98 -37.38
CA ASN A 334 5.74 -47.73 -37.41
C ASN A 334 5.02 -47.44 -36.08
N PHE A 335 4.44 -48.45 -35.43
CA PHE A 335 3.81 -48.27 -34.11
C PHE A 335 4.85 -48.06 -33.00
N LEU A 336 6.05 -48.63 -33.14
CA LEU A 336 7.15 -48.34 -32.22
C LEU A 336 7.62 -46.88 -32.35
N ILE A 337 7.66 -46.34 -33.58
CA ILE A 337 7.97 -44.93 -33.81
C ILE A 337 6.87 -44.04 -33.21
N LEU A 338 5.59 -44.36 -33.40
CA LEU A 338 4.48 -43.61 -32.79
C LEU A 338 4.57 -43.56 -31.26
N ILE A 339 4.92 -44.68 -30.61
CA ILE A 339 5.17 -44.70 -29.16
C ILE A 339 6.31 -43.77 -28.79
N LEU A 340 7.43 -43.77 -29.53
CA LEU A 340 8.57 -42.88 -29.25
C LEU A 340 8.21 -41.40 -29.47
N VAL A 341 7.39 -41.08 -30.48
CA VAL A 341 6.86 -39.71 -30.68
C VAL A 341 5.97 -39.29 -29.50
N GLY A 342 5.12 -40.19 -29.00
CA GLY A 342 4.34 -39.93 -27.79
C GLY A 342 5.21 -39.68 -26.55
N ILE A 343 6.32 -40.40 -26.41
CA ILE A 343 7.30 -40.16 -25.34
C ILE A 343 7.96 -38.77 -25.48
N ILE A 344 8.22 -38.29 -26.70
CA ILE A 344 8.71 -36.92 -26.92
C ILE A 344 7.69 -35.90 -26.40
N PHE A 345 6.39 -36.09 -26.65
CA PHE A 345 5.36 -35.21 -26.08
C PHE A 345 5.30 -35.26 -24.55
N ASN A 346 5.44 -36.43 -23.94
CA ASN A 346 5.54 -36.56 -22.48
C ASN A 346 6.76 -35.81 -21.91
N ASN A 347 7.90 -35.83 -22.61
CA ASN A 347 9.09 -35.08 -22.20
C ASN A 347 8.90 -33.55 -22.37
N ILE A 348 8.19 -33.12 -23.42
CA ILE A 348 7.81 -31.71 -23.59
C ILE A 348 6.86 -31.27 -22.47
N TYR A 349 5.90 -32.09 -22.08
CA TYR A 349 5.07 -31.85 -20.90
C TYR A 349 5.91 -31.67 -19.63
N LEU A 350 6.88 -32.56 -19.38
CA LEU A 350 7.80 -32.46 -18.24
C LEU A 350 8.61 -31.16 -18.27
N TRP A 351 9.01 -30.71 -19.46
CA TRP A 351 9.68 -29.42 -19.64
C TRP A 351 8.77 -28.23 -19.30
N ILE A 352 7.50 -28.25 -19.74
CA ILE A 352 6.54 -27.17 -19.45
C ILE A 352 6.28 -27.05 -17.95
N LEU A 353 6.18 -28.18 -17.25
CA LEU A 353 5.98 -28.22 -15.79
C LEU A 353 7.12 -27.54 -15.02
N SER A 354 8.32 -27.53 -15.61
CA SER A 354 9.52 -26.86 -15.10
C SER A 354 9.61 -25.34 -15.40
N MET A 355 8.57 -24.73 -15.99
CA MET A 355 8.50 -23.28 -16.21
C MET A 355 8.10 -22.53 -14.93
N LYS A 356 8.82 -21.43 -14.65
CA LYS A 356 8.66 -20.64 -13.41
C LYS A 356 7.31 -19.92 -13.39
N GLU A 357 6.91 -19.39 -14.53
CA GLU A 357 5.67 -18.63 -14.66
C GLU A 357 4.50 -19.53 -15.03
N THR A 358 3.39 -19.38 -14.30
CA THR A 358 2.12 -20.04 -14.60
C THR A 358 1.21 -19.04 -15.31
N THR A 359 1.01 -19.25 -16.61
CA THR A 359 0.19 -18.45 -17.51
C THR A 359 -0.89 -19.32 -18.16
N ILE A 360 -1.92 -18.72 -18.74
CA ILE A 360 -2.98 -19.46 -19.45
C ILE A 360 -2.37 -20.32 -20.58
N LEU A 361 -1.36 -19.81 -21.27
CA LEU A 361 -0.65 -20.49 -22.35
C LEU A 361 0.14 -21.70 -21.83
N THR A 362 0.88 -21.56 -20.73
CA THR A 362 1.58 -22.71 -20.13
C THR A 362 0.60 -23.77 -19.63
N CYS A 363 -0.52 -23.39 -19.00
CA CYS A 363 -1.55 -24.32 -18.56
C CYS A 363 -2.20 -25.08 -19.73
N THR A 364 -2.39 -24.40 -20.87
CA THR A 364 -2.93 -24.99 -22.09
C THR A 364 -1.97 -26.03 -22.66
N TYR A 365 -0.69 -25.68 -22.79
CA TYR A 365 0.32 -26.61 -23.29
C TYR A 365 0.57 -27.78 -22.35
N GLU A 366 0.59 -27.54 -21.03
CA GLU A 366 0.70 -28.58 -20.01
C GLU A 366 -0.37 -29.66 -20.23
N TYR A 367 -1.63 -29.24 -20.36
CA TYR A 367 -2.72 -30.17 -20.65
C TYR A 367 -2.52 -30.84 -22.02
N LEU A 368 -2.32 -30.06 -23.09
CA LEU A 368 -2.23 -30.57 -24.46
C LEU A 368 -1.16 -31.68 -24.61
N PHE A 369 0.07 -31.43 -24.17
CA PHE A 369 1.18 -32.38 -24.37
C PHE A 369 1.03 -33.65 -23.53
N ASN A 370 0.44 -33.56 -22.33
CA ASN A 370 0.16 -34.74 -21.50
C ASN A 370 -0.80 -35.70 -22.22
N TYR A 371 -1.92 -35.18 -22.75
CA TYR A 371 -2.92 -36.01 -23.42
C TYR A 371 -2.51 -36.45 -24.83
N LEU A 372 -1.74 -35.64 -25.57
CA LEU A 372 -1.16 -36.06 -26.85
C LEU A 372 -0.16 -37.22 -26.64
N GLY A 373 0.69 -37.12 -25.62
CA GLY A 373 1.64 -38.16 -25.26
C GLY A 373 0.92 -39.44 -24.84
N PHE A 374 -0.10 -39.34 -23.99
CA PHE A 374 -0.98 -40.47 -23.63
C PHE A 374 -1.57 -41.15 -24.88
N SER A 375 -2.20 -40.37 -25.77
CA SER A 375 -2.90 -40.88 -26.96
C SER A 375 -1.98 -41.67 -27.88
N LEU A 376 -0.77 -41.14 -28.13
CA LEU A 376 0.18 -41.79 -29.02
C LEU A 376 0.85 -43.01 -28.39
N VAL A 377 1.21 -42.95 -27.11
CA VAL A 377 1.83 -44.08 -26.41
C VAL A 377 0.80 -45.20 -26.21
N PHE A 378 -0.26 -44.94 -25.45
CA PHE A 378 -1.20 -45.96 -25.03
C PHE A 378 -2.19 -46.32 -26.13
N GLY A 379 -2.56 -45.40 -27.02
CA GLY A 379 -3.33 -45.74 -28.22
C GLY A 379 -2.58 -46.69 -29.15
N SER A 380 -1.26 -46.50 -29.32
CA SER A 380 -0.43 -47.42 -30.11
C SER A 380 -0.25 -48.78 -29.42
N ILE A 381 -0.12 -48.81 -28.09
CA ILE A 381 -0.06 -50.07 -27.32
C ILE A 381 -1.39 -50.83 -27.46
N PHE A 382 -2.52 -50.16 -27.24
CA PHE A 382 -3.87 -50.69 -27.37
C PHE A 382 -4.15 -51.29 -28.75
N VAL A 383 -3.75 -50.57 -29.81
CA VAL A 383 -3.93 -51.06 -31.18
C VAL A 383 -3.07 -52.30 -31.46
N LYS A 384 -1.87 -52.37 -30.87
CA LYS A 384 -1.01 -53.56 -30.99
C LYS A 384 -1.60 -54.76 -30.23
N THR A 385 -2.11 -54.58 -29.03
CA THR A 385 -2.74 -55.67 -28.25
C THR A 385 -4.05 -56.13 -28.89
N LEU A 386 -4.86 -55.20 -29.41
CA LEU A 386 -6.07 -55.50 -30.18
C LEU A 386 -5.75 -56.30 -31.46
N ARG A 387 -4.69 -55.92 -32.18
CA ARG A 387 -4.25 -56.67 -33.36
C ARG A 387 -3.88 -58.12 -33.03
N ILE A 388 -3.17 -58.34 -31.92
CA ILE A 388 -2.82 -59.70 -31.46
C ILE A 388 -4.11 -60.46 -31.12
N PHE A 389 -5.03 -59.83 -30.41
CA PHE A 389 -6.31 -60.43 -30.04
C PHE A 389 -7.12 -60.89 -31.26
N ILE A 390 -7.30 -60.02 -32.27
CA ILE A 390 -8.02 -60.36 -33.51
C ILE A 390 -7.36 -61.53 -34.24
N ILE A 391 -6.03 -61.57 -34.32
CA ILE A 391 -5.28 -62.63 -35.03
C ILE A 391 -5.47 -64.00 -34.35
N PHE A 392 -5.47 -64.04 -33.01
CA PHE A 392 -5.56 -65.31 -32.27
C PHE A 392 -6.99 -65.79 -32.02
N GLU A 393 -7.97 -64.91 -31.95
CA GLU A 393 -9.37 -65.30 -31.72
C GLU A 393 -10.14 -65.64 -33.01
N LYS A 394 -9.82 -64.98 -34.14
CA LYS A 394 -10.52 -65.19 -35.43
C LYS A 394 -9.86 -66.21 -36.37
N ILE A 395 -9.15 -67.21 -35.84
CA ILE A 395 -8.43 -68.22 -36.65
C ILE A 395 -9.33 -68.99 -37.65
N ASN A 396 -10.65 -68.99 -37.48
CA ASN A 396 -11.58 -69.63 -38.43
C ASN A 396 -11.92 -68.81 -39.70
N ASN A 397 -11.65 -67.50 -39.76
CA ASN A 397 -11.90 -66.68 -40.95
C ASN A 397 -10.69 -65.80 -41.25
N SER A 398 -10.09 -65.96 -42.42
CA SER A 398 -8.87 -65.30 -42.90
C SER A 398 -9.04 -63.78 -43.12
N ILE A 399 -9.33 -63.02 -42.07
CA ILE A 399 -9.45 -61.57 -42.12
C ILE A 399 -8.07 -60.96 -41.91
N LEU A 400 -7.45 -60.53 -43.01
CA LEU A 400 -6.21 -59.76 -42.97
C LEU A 400 -6.51 -58.37 -42.38
N VAL A 401 -6.07 -58.12 -41.15
CA VAL A 401 -6.25 -56.82 -40.49
C VAL A 401 -5.37 -55.77 -41.18
N ARG A 402 -5.99 -54.82 -41.89
CA ARG A 402 -5.30 -53.75 -42.61
C ARG A 402 -4.73 -52.70 -41.65
N ASN A 403 -3.45 -52.35 -41.81
CA ASN A 403 -2.77 -51.34 -40.98
C ASN A 403 -3.49 -49.98 -40.96
N ASN A 404 -4.19 -49.60 -42.03
CA ASN A 404 -4.93 -48.33 -42.11
C ASN A 404 -6.03 -48.20 -41.04
N ILE A 405 -6.74 -49.29 -40.74
CA ILE A 405 -7.79 -49.31 -39.71
C ILE A 405 -7.16 -49.09 -38.33
N MET A 406 -5.99 -49.70 -38.10
CA MET A 406 -5.25 -49.58 -36.85
C MET A 406 -4.72 -48.15 -36.62
N TYR A 407 -4.22 -47.47 -37.65
CA TYR A 407 -3.87 -46.04 -37.53
C TYR A 407 -5.10 -45.15 -37.31
N LEU A 408 -6.23 -45.46 -37.92
CA LEU A 408 -7.46 -44.71 -37.75
C LEU A 408 -7.94 -44.72 -36.29
N ILE A 409 -7.78 -45.85 -35.58
CA ILE A 409 -8.11 -45.95 -34.15
C ILE A 409 -7.22 -45.00 -33.31
N VAL A 410 -5.90 -45.04 -33.51
CA VAL A 410 -4.97 -44.14 -32.79
C VAL A 410 -5.29 -42.67 -33.10
N LEU A 411 -5.54 -42.36 -34.37
CA LEU A 411 -5.90 -41.00 -34.81
C LEU A 411 -7.22 -40.53 -34.18
N THR A 412 -8.20 -41.41 -34.03
CA THR A 412 -9.49 -41.06 -33.40
C THR A 412 -9.31 -40.68 -31.93
N ILE A 413 -8.51 -41.45 -31.18
CA ILE A 413 -8.18 -41.15 -29.78
C ILE A 413 -7.44 -39.81 -29.69
N LEU A 414 -6.46 -39.58 -30.58
CA LEU A 414 -5.73 -38.32 -30.64
C LEU A 414 -6.64 -37.11 -30.92
N LEU A 415 -7.51 -37.23 -31.92
CA LEU A 415 -8.44 -36.17 -32.31
C LEU A 415 -9.44 -35.84 -31.20
N TYR A 416 -9.91 -36.86 -30.45
CA TYR A 416 -10.76 -36.63 -29.28
C TYR A 416 -10.10 -35.68 -28.27
N HIS A 417 -8.83 -35.90 -27.93
CA HIS A 417 -8.12 -35.02 -27.00
C HIS A 417 -7.81 -33.63 -27.59
N VAL A 418 -7.48 -33.53 -28.88
CA VAL A 418 -7.25 -32.23 -29.53
C VAL A 418 -8.54 -31.40 -29.57
N ILE A 419 -9.66 -32.00 -29.95
CA ILE A 419 -10.96 -31.31 -30.04
C ILE A 419 -11.42 -30.82 -28.67
N THR A 420 -11.23 -31.62 -27.60
CA THR A 420 -11.59 -31.20 -26.24
C THR A 420 -10.79 -29.98 -25.77
N VAL A 421 -9.49 -29.90 -26.10
CA VAL A 421 -8.67 -28.72 -25.78
C VAL A 421 -9.11 -27.50 -26.59
N ILE A 422 -9.35 -27.66 -27.89
CA ILE A 422 -9.84 -26.56 -28.75
C ILE A 422 -11.17 -26.02 -28.20
N PHE A 423 -12.08 -26.90 -27.79
CA PHE A 423 -13.33 -26.51 -27.16
C PHE A 423 -13.08 -25.71 -25.88
N TRP A 424 -12.15 -26.13 -25.01
CA TRP A 424 -11.86 -25.38 -23.79
C TRP A 424 -11.23 -24.00 -24.03
N ILE A 425 -10.44 -23.85 -25.09
CA ILE A 425 -9.88 -22.56 -25.50
C ILE A 425 -10.99 -21.63 -26.01
N ILE A 426 -11.92 -22.14 -26.84
CA ILE A 426 -13.02 -21.33 -27.40
C ILE A 426 -13.95 -20.79 -26.30
N PHE A 427 -14.16 -21.58 -25.24
CA PHE A 427 -15.05 -21.23 -24.12
C PHE A 427 -14.32 -20.61 -22.92
N ASP A 428 -13.04 -20.23 -23.05
CA ASP A 428 -12.23 -19.63 -21.98
C ASP A 428 -12.29 -20.39 -20.64
N ASN A 429 -12.41 -21.71 -20.69
CA ASN A 429 -12.58 -22.56 -19.51
C ASN A 429 -11.27 -22.85 -18.75
N ILE A 430 -10.12 -22.42 -19.29
CA ILE A 430 -8.80 -22.58 -18.66
C ILE A 430 -8.40 -21.25 -18.04
N THR A 431 -8.35 -21.19 -16.71
CA THR A 431 -7.98 -19.96 -16.00
C THR A 431 -6.86 -20.20 -14.99
N VAL A 432 -6.13 -19.14 -14.65
CA VAL A 432 -5.07 -19.17 -13.64
C VAL A 432 -5.61 -18.53 -12.37
N ALA A 433 -5.82 -19.36 -11.34
CA ALA A 433 -6.30 -18.90 -10.04
C ALA A 433 -5.13 -18.62 -9.09
N LYS A 434 -5.30 -17.62 -8.23
CA LYS A 434 -4.43 -17.36 -7.09
C LYS A 434 -4.90 -18.24 -5.93
N ARG A 435 -3.98 -19.01 -5.35
CA ARG A 435 -4.22 -19.81 -4.15
C ARG A 435 -3.21 -19.44 -3.08
N TYR A 436 -3.51 -19.86 -1.85
CA TYR A 436 -2.75 -19.51 -0.67
C TYR A 436 -2.25 -20.76 0.02
N THR A 437 -0.99 -20.75 0.42
CA THR A 437 -0.44 -21.85 1.20
C THR A 437 -0.93 -21.81 2.65
N VAL A 438 -0.68 -22.88 3.41
CA VAL A 438 -0.90 -22.90 4.87
C VAL A 438 -0.15 -21.76 5.58
N LYS A 439 0.96 -21.29 4.99
CA LYS A 439 1.76 -20.15 5.48
C LYS A 439 1.27 -18.80 4.96
N GLU A 440 0.05 -18.73 4.41
CA GLU A 440 -0.55 -17.55 3.79
C GLU A 440 0.34 -16.96 2.68
N ARG A 441 0.97 -17.80 1.85
CA ARG A 441 1.75 -17.31 0.70
C ARG A 441 0.99 -17.51 -0.60
N GLU A 442 1.01 -16.49 -1.46
CA GLU A 442 0.31 -16.49 -2.73
C GLU A 442 1.08 -17.30 -3.78
N TYR A 443 0.41 -18.24 -4.44
CA TYR A 443 0.91 -18.94 -5.62
C TYR A 443 -0.15 -19.00 -6.72
N LYS A 444 0.29 -19.25 -7.96
CA LYS A 444 -0.59 -19.36 -9.15
C LYS A 444 -0.76 -20.83 -9.52
N GLN A 445 -2.00 -21.26 -9.75
CA GLN A 445 -2.32 -22.63 -10.16
C GLN A 445 -3.27 -22.65 -11.37
N CYS A 446 -3.06 -23.61 -12.27
CA CYS A 446 -3.96 -23.86 -13.40
C CYS A 446 -5.28 -24.46 -12.90
N THR A 447 -6.40 -23.90 -13.34
CA THR A 447 -7.73 -24.44 -13.08
C THR A 447 -8.36 -24.88 -14.39
N TYR A 448 -8.87 -26.11 -14.38
CA TYR A 448 -9.44 -26.79 -15.54
C TYR A 448 -10.91 -27.12 -15.26
N PRO A 449 -11.76 -27.22 -16.30
CA PRO A 449 -13.17 -27.56 -16.12
C PRO A 449 -13.34 -29.01 -15.63
N ILE A 450 -14.53 -29.31 -15.09
CA ILE A 450 -14.92 -30.67 -14.62
C ILE A 450 -14.73 -31.74 -15.71
N TRP A 451 -14.84 -31.35 -16.98
CA TRP A 451 -14.54 -32.19 -18.14
C TRP A 451 -13.13 -32.82 -18.12
N LYS A 452 -12.15 -32.23 -17.41
CA LYS A 452 -10.84 -32.86 -17.15
C LYS A 452 -11.00 -34.23 -16.48
N LYS A 453 -11.86 -34.35 -15.46
CA LYS A 453 -12.10 -35.62 -14.75
C LYS A 453 -12.75 -36.66 -15.67
N ILE A 454 -13.65 -36.22 -16.55
CA ILE A 454 -14.28 -37.08 -17.56
C ILE A 454 -13.22 -37.60 -18.55
N ASN A 455 -12.28 -36.77 -18.97
CA ASN A 455 -11.17 -37.19 -19.83
C ASN A 455 -10.23 -38.18 -19.15
N THR A 456 -9.90 -37.98 -17.87
CA THR A 456 -9.16 -38.97 -17.07
C THR A 456 -9.90 -40.30 -17.00
N LEU A 457 -11.23 -40.27 -16.77
CA LEU A 457 -12.06 -41.49 -16.74
C LEU A 457 -12.10 -42.21 -18.09
N PHE A 458 -12.19 -41.46 -19.19
CA PHE A 458 -12.08 -42.01 -20.54
C PHE A 458 -10.74 -42.73 -20.75
N ASN A 459 -9.63 -42.10 -20.37
CA ASN A 459 -8.29 -42.70 -20.45
C ASN A 459 -8.20 -43.99 -19.64
N LEU A 460 -8.67 -43.99 -18.40
CA LEU A 460 -8.69 -45.19 -17.55
C LEU A 460 -9.54 -46.31 -18.16
N SER A 461 -10.71 -45.98 -18.71
CA SER A 461 -11.57 -46.97 -19.36
C SER A 461 -10.88 -47.64 -20.55
N LEU A 462 -10.15 -46.88 -21.38
CA LEU A 462 -9.38 -47.38 -22.51
C LEU A 462 -8.30 -48.37 -22.05
N LEU A 463 -7.57 -48.04 -20.97
CA LEU A 463 -6.53 -48.91 -20.43
C LEU A 463 -7.10 -50.18 -19.79
N LEU A 464 -8.26 -50.12 -19.16
CA LEU A 464 -8.93 -51.32 -18.61
C LEU A 464 -9.37 -52.28 -19.73
N VAL A 465 -9.85 -51.74 -20.86
CA VAL A 465 -10.14 -52.55 -22.05
C VAL A 465 -8.84 -53.14 -22.61
N ASP A 466 -7.74 -52.39 -22.64
CA ASP A 466 -6.42 -52.89 -23.07
C ASP A 466 -5.92 -54.05 -22.20
N VAL A 467 -6.06 -53.92 -20.87
CA VAL A 467 -5.74 -54.99 -19.91
C VAL A 467 -6.61 -56.22 -20.18
N SER A 468 -7.90 -56.04 -20.48
CA SER A 468 -8.82 -57.13 -20.80
C SER A 468 -8.39 -57.89 -22.07
N PHE A 469 -8.03 -57.17 -23.13
CA PHE A 469 -7.47 -57.79 -24.35
C PHE A 469 -6.13 -58.46 -24.09
N SER A 470 -5.26 -57.84 -23.29
CA SER A 470 -4.01 -58.45 -22.90
C SER A 470 -4.22 -59.75 -22.08
N TYR A 471 -5.27 -59.82 -21.26
CA TYR A 471 -5.62 -61.02 -20.51
C TYR A 471 -6.15 -62.12 -21.44
N ALA A 472 -7.01 -61.79 -22.40
CA ALA A 472 -7.47 -62.74 -23.40
C ALA A 472 -6.31 -63.34 -24.21
N ASN A 473 -5.28 -62.53 -24.50
CA ASN A 473 -4.04 -62.95 -25.16
C ASN A 473 -3.12 -63.85 -24.32
N ARG A 474 -3.51 -64.24 -23.09
CA ARG A 474 -2.65 -65.08 -22.21
C ARG A 474 -2.35 -66.48 -22.78
N HIS A 475 -3.15 -66.99 -23.70
CA HIS A 475 -2.95 -68.33 -24.28
C HIS A 475 -1.93 -68.34 -25.44
N VAL A 476 -1.44 -67.17 -25.87
CA VAL A 476 -0.45 -67.02 -26.94
C VAL A 476 0.92 -67.58 -26.52
N LYS A 477 1.62 -68.29 -27.43
CA LYS A 477 2.96 -68.85 -27.20
C LYS A 477 3.96 -67.76 -26.76
N LYS A 478 4.84 -68.07 -25.79
CA LYS A 478 5.78 -67.11 -25.16
C LYS A 478 6.67 -66.34 -26.16
N ASN A 479 6.96 -66.92 -27.33
CA ASN A 479 7.78 -66.28 -28.37
C ASN A 479 7.09 -65.09 -29.06
N PHE A 480 5.75 -65.01 -29.00
CA PHE A 480 4.95 -63.93 -29.59
C PHE A 480 4.40 -62.96 -28.54
N LYS A 481 4.59 -63.23 -27.24
CA LYS A 481 4.16 -62.35 -26.16
C LYS A 481 5.12 -61.17 -26.01
N GLU A 482 4.67 -59.98 -26.39
CA GLU A 482 5.34 -58.73 -26.04
C GLU A 482 4.90 -58.27 -24.64
N HIS A 483 5.83 -57.74 -23.84
CA HIS A 483 5.53 -57.22 -22.49
C HIS A 483 4.91 -55.82 -22.53
N LEU A 484 3.93 -55.61 -23.40
CA LEU A 484 3.26 -54.31 -23.60
C LEU A 484 2.33 -53.94 -22.44
N THR A 485 1.86 -54.92 -21.66
CA THR A 485 0.92 -54.73 -20.56
C THR A 485 1.53 -54.10 -19.32
N ILE A 486 2.84 -54.25 -19.09
CA ILE A 486 3.50 -53.73 -17.88
C ILE A 486 3.42 -52.21 -17.82
N PRO A 487 3.78 -51.45 -18.88
CA PRO A 487 3.56 -50.01 -18.92
C PRO A 487 2.10 -49.58 -18.64
N VAL A 488 1.13 -50.34 -19.14
CA VAL A 488 -0.31 -50.07 -18.94
C VAL A 488 -0.68 -50.21 -17.45
N TYR A 489 -0.25 -51.28 -16.80
CA TYR A 489 -0.49 -51.47 -15.35
C TYR A 489 0.14 -50.36 -14.52
N VAL A 490 1.40 -50.02 -14.82
CA VAL A 490 2.08 -48.94 -14.11
C VAL A 490 1.32 -47.63 -14.28
N TYR A 491 0.90 -47.28 -15.49
CA TYR A 491 0.14 -46.05 -15.71
C TYR A 491 -1.20 -46.02 -14.95
N ILE A 492 -1.97 -47.12 -14.94
CA ILE A 492 -3.22 -47.19 -14.17
C ILE A 492 -2.95 -46.92 -12.68
N VAL A 493 -1.96 -47.61 -12.09
CA VAL A 493 -1.62 -47.45 -10.66
C VAL A 493 -1.18 -46.03 -10.35
N LEU A 494 -0.31 -45.44 -11.18
CA LEU A 494 0.15 -44.06 -10.97
C LEU A 494 -1.00 -43.05 -11.13
N THR A 495 -1.92 -43.26 -12.08
CA THR A 495 -3.07 -42.36 -12.29
C THR A 495 -4.03 -42.40 -11.10
N ILE A 496 -4.32 -43.58 -10.56
CA ILE A 496 -5.15 -43.72 -9.35
C ILE A 496 -4.49 -43.02 -8.16
N LEU A 497 -3.18 -43.21 -7.97
CA LEU A 497 -2.43 -42.57 -6.89
C LEU A 497 -2.46 -41.03 -6.99
N MET A 498 -2.43 -40.47 -8.21
CA MET A 498 -2.50 -39.03 -8.42
C MET A 498 -3.84 -38.41 -7.99
N GLU A 499 -4.96 -39.09 -8.22
CA GLU A 499 -6.28 -38.61 -7.79
C GLU A 499 -6.42 -38.56 -6.25
N PHE A 500 -5.69 -39.43 -5.52
CA PHE A 500 -5.62 -39.33 -4.06
C PHE A 500 -4.74 -38.16 -3.59
N ILE A 501 -3.60 -37.92 -4.24
CA ILE A 501 -2.66 -36.86 -3.84
C ILE A 501 -3.23 -35.46 -4.11
N ASP A 502 -3.97 -35.28 -5.21
CA ASP A 502 -4.58 -33.98 -5.60
C ASP A 502 -5.53 -33.44 -4.52
N VAL A 503 -6.13 -34.32 -3.71
CA VAL A 503 -7.05 -33.94 -2.61
C VAL A 503 -6.30 -33.38 -1.40
N ASP A 504 -5.10 -33.89 -1.11
CA ASP A 504 -4.39 -33.62 0.15
C ASP A 504 -3.23 -32.60 0.00
N TYR A 505 -2.63 -32.45 -1.19
CA TYR A 505 -1.37 -31.71 -1.37
C TYR A 505 -1.33 -30.77 -2.59
N GLU A 506 -2.32 -29.87 -2.69
CA GLU A 506 -2.49 -28.95 -3.84
C GLU A 506 -1.26 -28.07 -4.13
N GLU A 507 -0.51 -27.62 -3.11
CA GLU A 507 0.66 -26.73 -3.27
C GLU A 507 1.82 -27.41 -4.01
N THR A 508 1.98 -28.72 -3.84
CA THR A 508 3.12 -29.50 -4.37
C THR A 508 2.74 -30.44 -5.51
N GLN A 509 1.53 -30.29 -6.08
CA GLN A 509 1.00 -31.19 -7.11
C GLN A 509 1.95 -31.37 -8.29
N TYR A 510 2.58 -30.30 -8.75
CA TYR A 510 3.53 -30.32 -9.87
C TYR A 510 4.76 -31.21 -9.62
N VAL A 511 5.15 -31.42 -8.36
CA VAL A 511 6.26 -32.31 -7.99
C VAL A 511 5.85 -33.76 -8.26
N PHE A 512 4.66 -34.14 -7.82
CA PHE A 512 4.12 -35.49 -8.01
C PHE A 512 3.87 -35.79 -9.49
N ASP A 513 3.23 -34.86 -10.22
CA ASP A 513 3.02 -34.95 -11.67
C ASP A 513 4.34 -35.24 -12.42
N SER A 514 5.41 -34.54 -12.04
CA SER A 514 6.74 -34.71 -12.63
C SER A 514 7.31 -36.11 -12.38
N PHE A 515 7.29 -36.59 -11.13
CA PHE A 515 7.83 -37.90 -10.77
C PHE A 515 7.06 -39.03 -11.45
N MET A 516 5.72 -38.96 -11.48
CA MET A 516 4.91 -39.99 -12.14
C MET A 516 5.20 -40.07 -13.63
N MET A 517 5.35 -38.93 -14.30
CA MET A 517 5.69 -38.91 -15.73
C MET A 517 7.07 -39.51 -16.01
N ILE A 518 8.07 -39.22 -15.16
CA ILE A 518 9.42 -39.80 -15.25
C ILE A 518 9.37 -41.31 -15.07
N ILE A 519 8.67 -41.81 -14.06
CA ILE A 519 8.52 -43.25 -13.80
C ILE A 519 7.85 -43.94 -14.99
N ASN A 520 6.72 -43.40 -15.47
CA ASN A 520 5.99 -43.96 -16.60
C ASN A 520 6.88 -44.04 -17.87
N THR A 521 7.53 -42.92 -18.22
CA THR A 521 8.42 -42.85 -19.38
C THR A 521 9.58 -43.83 -19.28
N SER A 522 10.19 -43.94 -18.09
CA SER A 522 11.30 -44.88 -17.84
C SER A 522 10.87 -46.34 -18.00
N VAL A 523 9.69 -46.70 -17.48
CA VAL A 523 9.12 -48.04 -17.62
C VAL A 523 8.84 -48.38 -19.09
N ILE A 524 8.26 -47.46 -19.85
CA ILE A 524 8.01 -47.65 -21.29
C ILE A 524 9.32 -47.88 -22.05
N LEU A 525 10.32 -47.01 -21.84
CA LEU A 525 11.63 -47.13 -22.48
C LEU A 525 12.31 -48.46 -22.12
N PHE A 526 12.25 -48.87 -20.85
CA PHE A 526 12.87 -50.10 -20.39
C PHE A 526 12.22 -51.37 -20.96
N PHE A 527 10.90 -51.53 -20.80
CA PHE A 527 10.21 -52.77 -21.14
C PHE A 527 9.98 -52.94 -22.65
N ILE A 528 9.72 -51.85 -23.39
CA ILE A 528 9.42 -51.92 -24.83
C ILE A 528 10.70 -51.86 -25.67
N PHE A 529 11.65 -50.98 -25.32
CA PHE A 529 12.81 -50.70 -26.16
C PHE A 529 14.10 -51.32 -25.64
N ILE A 530 14.58 -50.97 -24.44
CA ILE A 530 15.88 -51.44 -23.90
C ILE A 530 15.94 -52.96 -23.85
N ARG A 531 14.96 -53.61 -23.22
CA ARG A 531 14.91 -55.08 -23.11
C ARG A 531 14.88 -55.76 -24.48
N ARG A 532 14.27 -55.12 -25.48
CA ARG A 532 14.19 -55.63 -26.86
C ARG A 532 15.53 -55.50 -27.58
N TYR A 533 16.16 -54.34 -27.53
CA TYR A 533 17.48 -54.10 -28.12
C TYR A 533 18.54 -54.99 -27.50
N TYR A 534 18.52 -55.17 -26.19
CA TYR A 534 19.42 -56.08 -25.49
C TYR A 534 19.31 -57.53 -25.99
N LYS A 535 18.08 -58.03 -26.20
CA LYS A 535 17.84 -59.35 -26.82
C LYS A 535 18.36 -59.44 -28.25
N ILE A 536 18.29 -58.37 -29.04
CA ILE A 536 18.82 -58.36 -30.42
C ILE A 536 20.36 -58.43 -30.40
N LEU A 537 21.01 -57.62 -29.55
CA LEU A 537 22.47 -57.56 -29.43
C LEU A 537 23.07 -58.88 -28.93
N LEU A 538 22.45 -59.53 -27.94
CA LEU A 538 22.87 -60.86 -27.46
C LEU A 538 22.71 -61.96 -28.51
N PHE A 539 21.65 -61.89 -29.34
CA PHE A 539 21.42 -62.89 -30.39
C PHE A 539 22.39 -62.74 -31.56
N ASN A 540 22.76 -61.51 -31.92
CA ASN A 540 23.79 -61.29 -32.95
C ASN A 540 25.17 -61.79 -32.52
N LYS A 541 25.46 -61.82 -31.21
CA LYS A 541 26.68 -62.45 -30.67
C LYS A 541 26.67 -63.98 -30.74
N THR A 542 25.51 -64.62 -30.64
CA THR A 542 25.38 -66.09 -30.67
C THR A 542 25.32 -66.66 -32.10
N ASN A 543 24.88 -65.87 -33.08
CA ASN A 543 24.84 -66.27 -34.50
C ASN A 543 26.16 -66.08 -35.27
N ALA A 544 27.25 -65.62 -34.64
CA ALA A 544 28.56 -65.62 -35.28
C ALA A 544 29.10 -67.05 -35.56
N ASN A 545 28.48 -68.09 -34.99
CA ASN A 545 28.94 -69.48 -35.13
C ASN A 545 28.02 -70.43 -35.91
N HIS A 546 26.84 -70.04 -36.44
CA HIS A 546 26.09 -70.91 -37.37
C HIS A 546 25.14 -70.13 -38.32
N ILE A 547 25.15 -70.55 -39.59
CA ILE A 547 24.37 -70.08 -40.77
C ILE A 547 22.86 -70.50 -40.66
N PRO A 548 21.90 -69.84 -41.34
CA PRO A 548 20.63 -69.42 -40.76
C PRO A 548 19.47 -70.41 -40.97
N LEU A 549 18.53 -70.41 -40.03
CA LEU A 549 17.19 -71.00 -40.22
C LEU A 549 16.19 -69.90 -40.60
N PHE A 550 15.75 -69.97 -41.85
CA PHE A 550 14.65 -69.20 -42.45
C PHE A 550 13.34 -69.38 -41.69
N ILE A 551 12.45 -68.38 -41.73
CA ILE A 551 10.99 -68.52 -41.92
C ILE A 551 10.39 -67.12 -42.19
N SER A 552 9.73 -66.97 -43.34
CA SER A 552 8.89 -65.80 -43.66
C SER A 552 7.42 -66.09 -43.34
N SER A 553 6.56 -65.06 -43.36
CA SER A 553 5.10 -65.19 -43.16
C SER A 553 4.40 -66.20 -44.08
N ASN A 554 5.02 -66.61 -45.19
CA ASN A 554 4.49 -67.66 -46.08
C ASN A 554 4.78 -69.09 -45.58
N ASP A 555 5.76 -69.31 -44.69
CA ASP A 555 6.09 -70.64 -44.16
C ASP A 555 5.15 -71.04 -43.01
N LEU A 556 4.55 -70.06 -42.31
CA LEU A 556 3.50 -70.26 -41.29
C LEU A 556 2.22 -70.92 -41.84
N LEU A 557 1.91 -70.72 -43.12
CA LEU A 557 0.78 -71.35 -43.80
C LEU A 557 1.11 -72.77 -44.32
N ARG A 558 2.39 -73.11 -44.47
CA ARG A 558 2.82 -74.37 -45.09
C ARG A 558 3.15 -75.46 -44.07
N GLU A 559 3.63 -75.10 -42.87
CA GLU A 559 3.91 -76.10 -41.81
C GLU A 559 2.65 -76.60 -41.08
N ASN A 560 1.59 -75.79 -40.96
CA ASN A 560 0.38 -76.21 -40.24
C ASN A 560 -0.51 -77.19 -41.04
N LYS A 561 -0.24 -77.38 -42.34
CA LYS A 561 -0.89 -78.44 -43.17
C LYS A 561 -0.32 -79.85 -42.92
N ARG A 562 0.81 -80.00 -42.20
CA ARG A 562 1.37 -81.33 -41.87
C ARG A 562 0.98 -81.87 -40.49
N VAL A 563 0.30 -81.07 -39.65
CA VAL A 563 -0.02 -81.45 -38.26
C VAL A 563 -1.47 -81.94 -38.12
N HIS A 564 -2.21 -82.06 -39.22
CA HIS A 564 -3.50 -82.75 -39.27
C HIS A 564 -3.37 -84.05 -40.09
N TYR A 565 -2.74 -85.05 -39.47
CA TYR A 565 -3.11 -86.47 -39.54
C TYR A 565 -3.13 -87.00 -38.12
#